data_AF-A0A662B9Q8-F1
#
_entry.id   AF-A0A662B9Q8-F1
#
_cell.length_a   1.000
_cell.length_b   1.000
_cell.length_c   1.000
_cell.angle_alpha   90.00
_cell.angle_beta   90.00
_cell.angle_gamma   90.00
#
_symmetry.space_group_name_H-M   'P 1'
#
loop_
_entity.id
_entity.type
_entity.pdbx_description
1 polymer ?
#
loop_
_entity_poly.entity_id
_entity_poly.type
_entity_poly.pdbx_seq_one_letter_code
_entity_poly.pdbx_strand_id
1 'polypeptide(L)'
;FILFAAVFSLPFLYGFISEHPNTNVAQTISREQSTVSGDQLFQKNCAACHGIDKQGNPPAFPSLVSVSERLQKHQVKKLLQTGRNAMPSFTHLSEQEREAITGFLFGETTFAEQATEVVPEQNGQRLFIANCSRCHKATPDDQQPPDQREWGMQPAVLGGITSRYELENFRQILNSGPCYMPSFSFLEDKDKTDIYAWLGSINAPPRTGNKMYKGCRMQWQNHF
;
A
#
# COMPACT_ATOMS: atom_id res chain seq x y z
N PHE A 1 1.17 -23.74 -82.29
CA PHE A 1 0.08 -23.22 -83.13
C PHE A 1 -1.19 -23.22 -82.29
N ILE A 2 -1.69 -22.02 -81.96
CA ILE A 2 -3.11 -21.59 -81.86
C ILE A 2 -4.07 -22.58 -81.15
N LEU A 3 -4.69 -22.29 -79.99
CA LEU A 3 -5.86 -21.41 -79.91
C LEU A 3 -6.23 -20.97 -78.47
N PHE A 4 -6.63 -19.70 -78.40
CA PHE A 4 -7.40 -19.03 -77.36
C PHE A 4 -8.74 -19.72 -77.03
N ALA A 5 -9.16 -19.63 -75.76
CA ALA A 5 -10.55 -19.33 -75.42
C ALA A 5 -10.64 -18.76 -74.00
N ALA A 6 -10.96 -17.47 -73.90
CA ALA A 6 -11.36 -16.80 -72.69
C ALA A 6 -12.80 -17.22 -72.32
N VAL A 7 -13.07 -17.43 -71.02
CA VAL A 7 -14.43 -17.42 -70.49
C VAL A 7 -14.50 -16.48 -69.30
N PHE A 8 -15.51 -15.65 -69.39
CA PHE A 8 -15.79 -14.41 -68.69
C PHE A 8 -16.76 -14.68 -67.52
N SER A 9 -16.71 -13.83 -66.49
CA SER A 9 -17.81 -13.44 -65.58
C SER A 9 -18.25 -14.36 -64.43
N LEU A 10 -17.98 -13.94 -63.18
CA LEU A 10 -18.93 -13.30 -62.26
C LEU A 10 -18.41 -13.42 -60.80
N PRO A 11 -18.26 -12.32 -60.04
CA PRO A 11 -17.96 -12.41 -58.62
C PRO A 11 -19.23 -12.81 -57.87
N PHE A 12 -19.28 -14.04 -57.38
CA PHE A 12 -20.34 -14.50 -56.48
C PHE A 12 -20.14 -13.82 -55.13
N LEU A 13 -20.95 -12.78 -54.87
CA LEU A 13 -21.18 -12.18 -53.56
C LEU A 13 -21.73 -13.26 -52.61
N TYR A 14 -20.84 -14.03 -51.99
CA TYR A 14 -21.20 -14.80 -50.80
C TYR A 14 -21.22 -13.83 -49.62
N GLY A 15 -22.41 -13.29 -49.35
CA GLY A 15 -22.72 -12.68 -48.07
C GLY A 15 -22.64 -13.76 -46.99
N PHE A 16 -21.59 -13.71 -46.18
CA PHE A 16 -21.53 -14.42 -44.91
C PHE A 16 -22.42 -13.69 -43.92
N ILE A 17 -23.60 -14.25 -43.64
CA ILE A 17 -24.40 -13.89 -42.47
C ILE A 17 -23.67 -14.49 -41.26
N SER A 18 -23.02 -13.64 -40.45
CA SER A 18 -22.52 -14.05 -39.14
C SER A 18 -23.70 -14.13 -38.17
N GLU A 19 -24.25 -15.33 -37.99
CA GLU A 19 -25.06 -15.66 -36.82
C GLU A 19 -24.15 -15.74 -35.60
N HIS A 20 -24.15 -14.71 -34.76
CA HIS A 20 -23.54 -14.77 -33.43
C HIS A 20 -24.45 -15.61 -32.52
N PRO A 21 -24.03 -16.79 -32.03
CA PRO A 21 -24.78 -17.47 -30.98
C PRO A 21 -24.70 -16.63 -29.72
N ASN A 22 -25.86 -16.10 -29.30
CA ASN A 22 -26.07 -15.48 -27.99
C ASN A 22 -25.97 -16.56 -26.91
N THR A 23 -24.74 -16.99 -26.62
CA THR A 23 -24.48 -17.80 -25.44
C THR A 23 -24.35 -16.84 -24.26
N ASN A 24 -25.40 -16.81 -23.44
CA ASN A 24 -25.36 -16.32 -22.08
C ASN A 24 -24.27 -17.09 -21.32
N VAL A 25 -23.02 -16.63 -21.37
CA VAL A 25 -22.06 -16.90 -20.32
C VAL A 25 -22.26 -15.78 -19.31
N ALA A 26 -23.28 -15.95 -18.47
CA ALA A 26 -23.25 -15.33 -17.15
C ALA A 26 -21.99 -15.86 -16.49
N GLN A 27 -20.92 -15.08 -16.62
CA GLN A 27 -19.66 -15.27 -15.93
C GLN A 27 -20.00 -15.20 -14.45
N THR A 28 -20.26 -16.37 -13.86
CA THR A 28 -20.21 -16.57 -12.43
C THR A 28 -18.76 -16.36 -12.06
N ILE A 29 -18.40 -15.10 -11.82
CA ILE A 29 -17.20 -14.75 -11.07
C ILE A 29 -17.47 -15.31 -9.67
N SER A 30 -17.06 -16.56 -9.45
CA SER A 30 -16.82 -17.06 -8.12
C SER A 30 -15.75 -16.17 -7.52
N ARG A 31 -16.16 -15.17 -6.74
CA ARG A 31 -15.29 -14.51 -5.76
C ARG A 31 -14.68 -15.65 -4.94
N GLU A 32 -13.41 -15.98 -5.19
CA GLU A 32 -12.61 -16.61 -4.14
C GLU A 32 -12.67 -15.62 -2.97
N GLN A 33 -13.39 -15.99 -1.91
CA GLN A 33 -13.42 -15.21 -0.68
C GLN A 33 -12.03 -15.34 -0.05
N SER A 34 -11.12 -14.42 -0.40
CA SER A 34 -9.79 -14.39 0.17
C SER A 34 -9.89 -14.00 1.64
N THR A 35 -9.50 -14.89 2.53
CA THR A 35 -9.38 -14.59 3.96
C THR A 35 -7.99 -14.10 4.29
N VAL A 36 -7.87 -13.12 5.18
CA VAL A 36 -6.60 -12.62 5.70
C VAL A 36 -6.53 -12.82 7.21
N SER A 37 -5.39 -13.25 7.73
CA SER A 37 -5.23 -13.45 9.16
C SER A 37 -4.98 -12.13 9.91
N GLY A 38 -5.29 -12.15 11.22
CA GLY A 38 -5.05 -11.01 12.11
C GLY A 38 -3.56 -10.64 12.21
N ASP A 39 -2.65 -11.62 12.12
CA ASP A 39 -1.21 -11.37 12.12
C ASP A 39 -0.73 -10.73 10.82
N GLN A 40 -1.24 -11.16 9.66
CA GLN A 40 -0.94 -10.51 8.37
C GLN A 40 -1.44 -9.07 8.37
N LEU A 41 -2.67 -8.85 8.82
CA LEU A 41 -3.22 -7.50 8.97
C LEU A 41 -2.39 -6.64 9.92
N PHE A 42 -1.93 -7.20 11.05
CA PHE A 42 -1.04 -6.50 11.98
C PHE A 42 0.29 -6.13 11.32
N GLN A 43 0.91 -7.07 10.60
CA GLN A 43 2.17 -6.81 9.90
C GLN A 43 2.02 -5.67 8.89
N LYS A 44 0.98 -5.70 8.05
CA LYS A 44 0.74 -4.68 7.01
C LYS A 44 0.42 -3.29 7.56
N ASN A 45 -0.16 -3.19 8.75
CA ASN A 45 -0.74 -1.94 9.25
C ASN A 45 -0.10 -1.38 10.53
N CYS A 46 0.61 -2.20 11.31
CA CYS A 46 1.04 -1.83 12.66
C CYS A 46 2.54 -2.05 12.90
N ALA A 47 3.15 -3.03 12.21
CA ALA A 47 4.54 -3.43 12.48
C ALA A 47 5.58 -2.35 12.17
N ALA A 48 5.29 -1.42 11.26
CA ALA A 48 6.18 -0.30 10.95
C ALA A 48 6.55 0.55 12.19
N CYS A 49 5.62 0.67 13.13
CA CYS A 49 5.81 1.43 14.38
C CYS A 49 5.98 0.53 15.60
N HIS A 50 5.18 -0.55 15.68
CA HIS A 50 5.15 -1.44 16.83
C HIS A 50 6.10 -2.64 16.71
N GLY A 51 6.81 -2.77 15.58
CA GLY A 51 7.66 -3.91 15.27
C GLY A 51 6.86 -5.17 14.93
N ILE A 52 7.47 -6.08 14.18
CA ILE A 52 6.89 -7.40 13.85
C ILE A 52 6.59 -8.17 15.14
N ASP A 53 7.50 -8.09 16.12
CA ASP A 53 7.37 -8.76 17.41
C ASP A 53 6.56 -7.96 18.45
N LYS A 54 5.87 -6.88 18.06
CA LYS A 54 5.06 -6.03 18.95
C LYS A 54 5.86 -5.28 20.03
N GLN A 55 7.19 -5.28 19.99
CA GLN A 55 8.03 -4.67 21.03
C GLN A 55 7.99 -3.13 21.02
N GLY A 56 7.65 -2.52 19.89
CA GLY A 56 7.71 -1.08 19.69
C GLY A 56 9.12 -0.51 19.79
N ASN A 57 9.20 0.81 19.96
CA ASN A 57 10.43 1.54 20.26
C ASN A 57 10.12 2.65 21.28
N PRO A 58 10.07 2.31 22.58
CA PRO A 58 9.74 3.28 23.62
C PRO A 58 10.77 4.42 23.70
N PRO A 59 10.35 5.66 24.03
CA PRO A 59 8.99 6.07 24.38
C PRO A 59 8.13 6.46 23.17
N ALA A 60 8.69 6.47 21.96
CA ALA A 60 8.00 6.96 20.76
C ALA A 60 6.86 6.04 20.30
N PHE A 61 7.11 4.73 20.30
CA PHE A 61 6.13 3.71 19.94
C PHE A 61 6.05 2.68 21.07
N PRO A 62 4.90 2.56 21.77
CA PRO A 62 4.79 1.67 22.90
C PRO A 62 4.82 0.20 22.46
N SER A 63 5.32 -0.66 23.35
CA SER A 63 5.16 -2.10 23.21
C SER A 63 3.68 -2.48 23.25
N LEU A 64 3.29 -3.38 22.34
CA LEU A 64 2.00 -4.07 22.32
C LEU A 64 2.12 -5.51 22.86
N VAL A 65 3.31 -5.92 23.30
CA VAL A 65 3.45 -7.14 24.11
C VAL A 65 2.56 -6.99 25.36
N SER A 66 1.81 -8.05 25.67
CA SER A 66 0.85 -8.07 26.78
C SER A 66 -0.12 -6.89 26.78
N VAL A 67 -0.57 -6.41 25.60
CA VAL A 67 -1.57 -5.33 25.54
C VAL A 67 -2.89 -5.73 26.18
N SER A 68 -3.23 -7.03 26.19
CA SER A 68 -4.40 -7.60 26.85
C SER A 68 -4.42 -7.39 28.37
N GLU A 69 -3.26 -7.19 29.00
CA GLU A 69 -3.16 -6.89 30.44
C GLU A 69 -3.45 -5.41 30.77
N ARG A 70 -3.37 -4.53 29.77
CA ARG A 70 -3.46 -3.07 29.95
C ARG A 70 -4.71 -2.45 29.33
N LEU A 71 -5.26 -3.08 28.31
CA LEU A 71 -6.42 -2.59 27.56
C LEU A 71 -7.42 -3.72 27.32
N GLN A 72 -8.69 -3.37 27.30
CA GLN A 72 -9.77 -4.24 26.86
C GLN A 72 -9.93 -4.17 25.33
N LYS A 73 -10.45 -5.23 24.71
CA LYS A 73 -10.66 -5.29 23.25
C LYS A 73 -11.40 -4.07 22.70
N HIS A 74 -12.47 -3.64 23.37
CA HIS A 74 -13.26 -2.48 22.91
C HIS A 74 -12.45 -1.17 22.90
N GLN A 75 -11.48 -1.01 23.81
CA GLN A 75 -10.59 0.15 23.85
C GLN A 75 -9.61 0.12 22.67
N VAL A 76 -9.06 -1.07 22.37
CA VAL A 76 -8.20 -1.27 21.19
C VAL A 76 -8.98 -0.99 19.90
N LYS A 77 -10.18 -1.54 19.74
CA LYS A 77 -11.05 -1.26 18.58
C LYS A 77 -11.33 0.23 18.41
N LYS A 78 -11.60 0.94 19.51
CA LYS A 78 -11.80 2.39 19.48
C LYS A 78 -10.53 3.14 19.06
N LEU A 79 -9.36 2.74 19.55
CA LEU A 79 -8.08 3.31 19.10
C LEU A 79 -7.82 3.07 17.61
N LEU A 80 -8.16 1.88 17.09
CA LEU A 80 -8.07 1.61 15.65
C LEU A 80 -9.03 2.49 14.83
N GLN A 81 -10.14 2.95 15.40
CA GLN A 81 -11.07 3.87 14.74
C GLN A 81 -10.61 5.33 14.81
N THR A 82 -10.10 5.77 15.95
CA THR A 82 -9.83 7.20 16.19
C THR A 82 -8.37 7.58 15.96
N GLY A 83 -7.45 6.63 16.03
CA GLY A 83 -6.04 6.91 16.25
C GLY A 83 -5.79 7.53 17.64
N ARG A 84 -4.52 7.84 17.92
CA ARG A 84 -4.09 8.62 19.10
C ARG A 84 -2.66 9.13 18.93
N ASN A 85 -2.44 10.43 19.11
CA ASN A 85 -1.15 11.08 18.92
C ASN A 85 -0.57 10.69 17.54
N ALA A 86 0.58 10.01 17.60
CA ALA A 86 1.31 9.40 16.52
C ALA A 86 0.60 8.31 15.71
N MET A 87 -0.38 7.62 16.30
CA MET A 87 -1.05 6.47 15.71
C MET A 87 -2.21 6.96 14.83
N PRO A 88 -2.20 6.69 13.51
CA PRO A 88 -3.28 7.08 12.61
C PRO A 88 -4.57 6.32 12.91
N SER A 89 -5.67 6.77 12.33
CA SER A 89 -6.90 5.98 12.28
C SER A 89 -6.83 4.92 11.18
N PHE A 90 -7.43 3.76 11.44
CA PHE A 90 -7.53 2.62 10.53
C PHE A 90 -8.98 2.44 10.07
N THR A 91 -9.67 3.53 9.76
CA THR A 91 -11.06 3.52 9.27
C THR A 91 -11.20 2.95 7.86
N HIS A 92 -10.10 2.83 7.12
CA HIS A 92 -10.03 2.16 5.83
C HIS A 92 -10.09 0.63 5.94
N LEU A 93 -9.82 0.06 7.12
CA LEU A 93 -10.04 -1.35 7.41
C LEU A 93 -11.50 -1.58 7.77
N SER A 94 -12.05 -2.68 7.28
CA SER A 94 -13.38 -3.16 7.64
C SER A 94 -13.46 -3.46 9.14
N GLU A 95 -14.70 -3.63 9.64
CA GLU A 95 -14.90 -4.04 11.03
C GLU A 95 -14.24 -5.39 11.30
N GLN A 96 -14.44 -6.38 10.43
CA GLN A 96 -13.87 -7.72 10.58
C GLN A 96 -12.33 -7.68 10.61
N GLU A 97 -11.70 -6.87 9.76
CA GLU A 97 -10.23 -6.74 9.75
C GLU A 97 -9.71 -6.12 11.07
N ARG A 98 -10.38 -5.09 11.58
CA ARG A 98 -10.01 -4.50 12.89
C ARG A 98 -10.25 -5.47 14.04
N GLU A 99 -11.28 -6.29 13.96
CA GLU A 99 -11.55 -7.35 14.94
C GLU A 99 -10.50 -8.45 14.88
N ALA A 100 -10.07 -8.86 13.68
CA ALA A 100 -8.98 -9.81 13.52
C ALA A 100 -7.65 -9.27 14.09
N ILE A 101 -7.28 -8.01 13.80
CA ILE A 101 -6.11 -7.38 14.43
C ILE A 101 -6.24 -7.40 15.95
N THR A 102 -7.42 -7.04 16.47
CA THR A 102 -7.66 -6.99 17.92
C THR A 102 -7.57 -8.38 18.54
N GLY A 103 -8.14 -9.42 17.93
CA GLY A 103 -8.04 -10.79 18.42
C GLY A 103 -6.58 -11.29 18.43
N PHE A 104 -5.84 -11.05 17.34
CA PHE A 104 -4.42 -11.38 17.27
C PHE A 104 -3.60 -10.73 18.39
N LEU A 105 -3.83 -9.45 18.68
CA LEU A 105 -3.18 -8.75 19.80
C LEU A 105 -3.50 -9.35 21.18
N PHE A 106 -4.59 -10.11 21.29
CA PHE A 106 -5.03 -10.81 22.50
C PHE A 106 -4.66 -12.31 22.47
N GLY A 107 -3.84 -12.74 21.50
CA GLY A 107 -3.34 -14.12 21.39
C GLY A 107 -4.28 -15.07 20.66
N GLU A 108 -5.31 -14.56 19.98
CA GLU A 108 -6.26 -15.38 19.24
C GLU A 108 -5.77 -15.61 17.80
N THR A 109 -6.11 -16.77 17.24
CA THR A 109 -5.98 -17.00 15.80
C THR A 109 -7.27 -16.53 15.13
N THR A 110 -7.20 -15.41 14.41
CA THR A 110 -8.37 -14.76 13.81
C THR A 110 -8.18 -14.52 12.31
N PHE A 111 -9.28 -14.52 11.58
CA PHE A 111 -9.32 -14.24 10.15
C PHE A 111 -10.42 -13.23 9.86
N ALA A 112 -10.23 -12.42 8.83
CA ALA A 112 -11.24 -11.54 8.27
C ALA A 112 -11.42 -11.88 6.79
N GLU A 113 -12.65 -11.74 6.29
CA GLU A 113 -12.87 -11.73 4.86
C GLU A 113 -12.24 -10.45 4.29
N GLN A 114 -11.31 -10.57 3.34
CA GLN A 114 -10.79 -9.39 2.66
C GLN A 114 -11.96 -8.74 1.92
N ALA A 115 -12.23 -7.48 2.24
CA ALA A 115 -13.35 -6.74 1.70
C ALA A 115 -13.14 -6.40 0.22
N THR A 116 -13.31 -7.38 -0.67
CA THR A 116 -13.08 -7.31 -2.12
C THR A 116 -11.63 -6.97 -2.48
N GLU A 117 -11.16 -7.46 -3.63
CA GLU A 117 -9.87 -7.08 -4.19
C GLU A 117 -9.75 -5.55 -4.25
N VAL A 118 -8.98 -4.97 -3.32
CA VAL A 118 -8.77 -3.53 -3.28
C VAL A 118 -8.02 -3.17 -4.55
N VAL A 119 -8.58 -2.25 -5.34
CA VAL A 119 -7.93 -1.74 -6.56
C VAL A 119 -6.47 -1.39 -6.19
N PRO A 120 -5.46 -1.83 -6.95
CA PRO A 120 -4.04 -1.65 -6.60
C PRO A 120 -3.70 -0.22 -6.15
N GLU A 121 -4.24 0.79 -6.82
CA GLU A 121 -4.06 2.20 -6.46
C GLU A 121 -4.61 2.55 -5.07
N GLN A 122 -5.82 2.07 -4.73
CA GLN A 122 -6.40 2.28 -3.42
C GLN A 122 -5.64 1.52 -2.33
N ASN A 123 -5.13 0.32 -2.63
CA ASN A 123 -4.31 -0.44 -1.70
C ASN A 123 -3.00 0.31 -1.41
N GLY A 124 -2.33 0.79 -2.47
CA GLY A 124 -1.11 1.59 -2.37
C GLY A 124 -1.28 2.85 -1.52
N GLN A 125 -2.37 3.59 -1.74
CA GLN A 125 -2.70 4.76 -0.92
C GLN A 125 -2.90 4.40 0.56
N ARG A 126 -3.67 3.34 0.85
CA ARG A 126 -3.94 2.90 2.23
C ARG A 126 -2.66 2.49 2.94
N LEU A 127 -1.84 1.67 2.27
CA LEU A 127 -0.56 1.23 2.79
C LEU A 127 0.39 2.40 3.03
N PHE A 128 0.43 3.38 2.12
CA PHE A 128 1.21 4.60 2.33
C PHE A 128 0.74 5.38 3.55
N ILE A 129 -0.56 5.58 3.73
CA ILE A 129 -1.11 6.29 4.89
C ILE A 129 -0.73 5.57 6.20
N ALA A 130 -0.89 4.25 6.23
CA ALA A 130 -0.60 3.44 7.41
C ALA A 130 0.90 3.40 7.78
N ASN A 131 1.78 3.39 6.78
CA ASN A 131 3.19 3.03 6.99
C ASN A 131 4.18 4.17 6.72
N CYS A 132 3.86 5.07 5.79
CA CYS A 132 4.82 6.04 5.23
C CYS A 132 4.47 7.48 5.61
N SER A 133 3.17 7.81 5.64
CA SER A 133 2.67 9.20 5.75
C SER A 133 3.11 9.92 7.01
N ARG A 134 3.48 9.16 8.05
CA ARG A 134 4.02 9.77 9.26
C ARG A 134 5.36 10.43 9.03
N CYS A 135 6.18 9.94 8.12
CA CYS A 135 7.50 10.50 7.85
C CYS A 135 7.52 11.22 6.49
N HIS A 136 7.00 10.54 5.47
CA HIS A 136 6.99 11.02 4.11
C HIS A 136 5.70 11.75 3.79
N LYS A 137 5.81 12.81 3.01
CA LYS A 137 4.66 13.40 2.34
C LYS A 137 4.48 12.76 0.96
N ALA A 138 3.24 12.56 0.52
CA ALA A 138 2.95 12.17 -0.86
C ALA A 138 3.07 13.39 -1.78
N THR A 139 2.55 14.55 -1.33
CA THR A 139 2.68 15.85 -2.00
C THR A 139 3.30 16.90 -1.05
N PRO A 140 3.90 18.00 -1.54
CA PRO A 140 4.46 19.02 -0.65
C PRO A 140 3.45 19.63 0.32
N ASP A 141 2.20 19.72 -0.13
CA ASP A 141 1.10 20.37 0.57
C ASP A 141 0.46 19.46 1.64
N ASP A 142 0.83 18.17 1.68
CA ASP A 142 0.34 17.27 2.71
C ASP A 142 0.71 17.79 4.10
N GLN A 143 -0.31 17.93 4.94
CA GLN A 143 -0.14 18.33 6.33
C GLN A 143 0.50 17.19 7.11
N GLN A 144 1.64 17.46 7.73
CA GLN A 144 2.21 16.55 8.73
C GLN A 144 1.46 16.72 10.06
N PRO A 145 1.29 15.65 10.85
CA PRO A 145 0.65 15.74 12.16
C PRO A 145 1.31 16.83 13.01
N PRO A 146 0.53 17.69 13.70
CA PRO A 146 1.05 18.86 14.41
C PRO A 146 1.99 18.52 15.58
N ASP A 147 2.01 17.27 16.02
CA ASP A 147 2.88 16.75 17.09
C ASP A 147 4.16 16.08 16.56
N GLN A 148 4.42 16.14 15.25
CA GLN A 148 5.61 15.58 14.66
C GLN A 148 6.80 16.44 15.06
N ARG A 149 7.46 16.06 16.15
CA ARG A 149 8.81 16.52 16.45
C ARG A 149 9.66 16.24 15.21
N GLU A 150 10.01 17.30 14.50
CA GLU A 150 11.04 17.24 13.47
C GLU A 150 12.33 16.86 14.20
N TRP A 151 12.62 15.57 14.29
CA TRP A 151 13.87 15.04 14.88
C TRP A 151 15.07 15.39 13.98
N GLY A 152 15.12 16.61 13.41
CA GLY A 152 16.03 17.03 12.35
C GLY A 152 15.84 16.25 11.04
N MET A 153 14.75 15.50 10.90
CA MET A 153 14.50 14.66 9.74
C MET A 153 13.65 15.40 8.71
N GLN A 154 14.14 15.48 7.47
CA GLN A 154 13.38 15.92 6.31
C GLN A 154 13.25 14.77 5.29
N PRO A 155 12.27 13.86 5.48
CA PRO A 155 12.02 12.79 4.52
C PRO A 155 11.56 13.35 3.17
N ALA A 156 11.91 12.66 2.09
CA ALA A 156 11.55 13.10 0.74
C ALA A 156 10.04 13.09 0.50
N VAL A 157 9.55 14.02 -0.31
CA VAL A 157 8.21 13.92 -0.92
C VAL A 157 8.22 12.79 -1.96
N LEU A 158 7.27 11.87 -1.85
CA LEU A 158 7.30 10.61 -2.60
C LEU A 158 6.44 10.59 -3.87
N GLY A 159 5.54 11.54 -4.09
CA GLY A 159 4.75 11.63 -5.33
C GLY A 159 5.61 11.67 -6.60
N GLY A 160 5.13 11.02 -7.67
CA GLY A 160 5.83 10.77 -8.94
C GLY A 160 7.12 9.96 -8.78
N ILE A 161 7.16 8.99 -7.85
CA ILE A 161 8.36 8.20 -7.54
C ILE A 161 8.92 7.46 -8.78
N THR A 162 8.05 7.11 -9.72
CA THR A 162 8.35 6.45 -11.00
C THR A 162 9.29 7.25 -11.90
N SER A 163 9.34 8.57 -11.72
CA SER A 163 10.29 9.44 -12.45
C SER A 163 11.71 9.44 -11.85
N ARG A 164 11.90 8.82 -10.67
CA ARG A 164 13.12 8.91 -9.87
C ARG A 164 13.76 7.55 -9.57
N TYR A 165 12.96 6.50 -9.45
CA TYR A 165 13.43 5.17 -9.10
C TYR A 165 12.69 4.12 -9.92
N GLU A 166 13.41 3.08 -10.33
CA GLU A 166 12.83 1.85 -10.83
C GLU A 166 12.17 1.05 -9.68
N LEU A 167 11.18 0.22 -10.01
CA LEU A 167 10.44 -0.57 -9.03
C LEU A 167 11.36 -1.42 -8.13
N GLU A 168 12.39 -2.04 -8.70
CA GLU A 168 13.29 -2.91 -7.92
C GLU A 168 14.15 -2.11 -6.93
N ASN A 169 14.64 -0.94 -7.33
CA ASN A 169 15.36 -0.03 -6.44
C ASN A 169 14.44 0.45 -5.30
N PHE A 170 13.18 0.74 -5.60
CA PHE A 170 12.19 1.11 -4.61
C PHE A 170 11.95 -0.02 -3.60
N ARG A 171 11.79 -1.26 -4.07
CA ARG A 171 11.65 -2.45 -3.20
C ARG A 171 12.88 -2.64 -2.31
N GLN A 172 14.09 -2.47 -2.85
CA GLN A 172 15.32 -2.57 -2.08
C GLN A 172 15.40 -1.50 -0.98
N ILE A 173 14.99 -0.26 -1.27
CA ILE A 173 14.90 0.80 -0.27
C ILE A 173 13.93 0.40 0.86
N LEU A 174 12.73 -0.08 0.50
CA LEU A 174 11.75 -0.55 1.48
C LEU A 174 12.28 -1.72 2.34
N ASN A 175 12.92 -2.70 1.72
CA ASN A 175 13.47 -3.86 2.43
C ASN A 175 14.63 -3.47 3.35
N SER A 176 15.53 -2.60 2.89
CA SER A 176 16.73 -2.24 3.66
C SER A 176 16.46 -1.27 4.79
N GLY A 177 15.45 -0.38 4.67
CA GLY A 177 15.22 0.64 5.69
C GLY A 177 16.44 1.56 5.87
N PRO A 178 16.88 2.32 4.85
CA PRO A 178 18.10 3.10 4.97
C PRO A 178 17.97 4.22 6.00
N CYS A 179 19.07 4.46 6.73
CA CYS A 179 19.19 5.50 7.75
C CYS A 179 18.20 5.33 8.91
N TYR A 180 17.15 6.14 8.96
CA TYR A 180 16.12 6.13 10.00
C TYR A 180 14.79 5.56 9.51
N MET A 181 14.71 5.21 8.22
CA MET A 181 13.52 4.58 7.66
C MET A 181 13.44 3.14 8.19
N PRO A 182 12.31 2.71 8.79
CA PRO A 182 12.18 1.32 9.21
C PRO A 182 12.24 0.37 8.01
N SER A 183 12.65 -0.86 8.25
CA SER A 183 12.56 -1.92 7.23
C SER A 183 11.10 -2.34 7.06
N PHE A 184 10.68 -2.49 5.80
CA PHE A 184 9.38 -3.00 5.38
C PHE A 184 9.53 -4.35 4.66
N SER A 185 10.54 -5.14 5.03
CA SER A 185 10.75 -6.48 4.46
C SER A 185 9.56 -7.44 4.70
N PHE A 186 8.71 -7.13 5.67
CA PHE A 186 7.47 -7.85 5.98
C PHE A 186 6.33 -7.59 4.98
N LEU A 187 6.40 -6.51 4.18
CA LEU A 187 5.42 -6.28 3.13
C LEU A 187 5.67 -7.22 1.95
N GLU A 188 4.59 -7.75 1.39
CA GLU A 188 4.64 -8.55 0.17
C GLU A 188 5.05 -7.68 -1.03
N ASP A 189 5.63 -8.29 -2.05
CA ASP A 189 6.05 -7.55 -3.24
C ASP A 189 4.87 -6.93 -4.00
N LYS A 190 3.68 -7.53 -3.92
CA LYS A 190 2.45 -6.94 -4.43
C LYS A 190 2.15 -5.61 -3.71
N ASP A 191 2.18 -5.61 -2.37
CA ASP A 191 1.92 -4.40 -1.57
C ASP A 191 2.92 -3.29 -1.87
N LYS A 192 4.21 -3.63 -2.03
CA LYS A 192 5.24 -2.65 -2.44
C LYS A 192 4.98 -2.09 -3.84
N THR A 193 4.49 -2.93 -4.75
CA THR A 193 4.15 -2.54 -6.13
C THR A 193 2.94 -1.61 -6.14
N ASP A 194 1.92 -1.91 -5.33
CA ASP A 194 0.72 -1.09 -5.20
C ASP A 194 1.06 0.31 -4.65
N ILE A 195 1.93 0.40 -3.62
CA ILE A 195 2.44 1.68 -3.10
C ILE A 195 3.19 2.45 -4.20
N TYR A 196 4.08 1.78 -4.93
CA TYR A 196 4.87 2.39 -6.01
C TYR A 196 3.99 2.92 -7.14
N ALA A 197 2.98 2.14 -7.55
CA ALA A 197 2.04 2.52 -8.60
C ALA A 197 1.21 3.76 -8.20
N TRP A 198 0.66 3.78 -6.98
CA TRP A 198 -0.08 4.93 -6.47
C TRP A 198 0.80 6.17 -6.33
N LEU A 199 2.01 6.04 -5.77
CA LEU A 199 2.96 7.16 -5.72
C LEU A 199 3.31 7.67 -7.13
N GLY A 200 3.35 6.78 -8.12
CA GLY A 200 3.56 7.11 -9.52
C GLY A 200 2.38 7.86 -10.17
N SER A 201 1.14 7.67 -9.70
CA SER A 201 -0.05 8.36 -10.23
C SER A 201 -0.17 9.81 -9.72
N ILE A 202 0.53 10.15 -8.64
CA ILE A 202 0.56 11.50 -8.07
C ILE A 202 1.49 12.41 -8.90
N ASN A 203 0.97 13.57 -9.33
CA ASN A 203 1.77 14.61 -9.96
C ASN A 203 2.84 15.14 -9.00
N ALA A 204 4.12 14.94 -9.35
CA ALA A 204 5.22 15.44 -8.55
C ALA A 204 5.53 16.91 -8.86
N PRO A 205 5.95 17.71 -7.86
CA PRO A 205 6.56 19.00 -8.14
C PRO A 205 7.87 18.81 -8.92
N PRO A 206 8.25 19.79 -9.77
CA PRO A 206 9.58 19.80 -10.38
C PRO A 206 10.67 19.78 -9.30
N ARG A 207 11.85 19.20 -9.62
CA ARG A 207 12.98 19.09 -8.68
C ARG A 207 13.39 20.45 -8.12
N THR A 208 12.86 20.84 -6.97
CA THR A 208 13.34 21.99 -6.21
C THR A 208 14.50 21.55 -5.34
N GLY A 209 15.69 21.46 -5.94
CA GLY A 209 16.98 21.63 -5.25
C GLY A 209 17.33 20.82 -4.00
N ASN A 210 16.52 19.86 -3.55
CA ASN A 210 16.85 19.02 -2.41
C ASN A 210 18.00 18.11 -2.82
N LYS A 211 19.22 18.55 -2.48
CA LYS A 211 20.43 17.76 -2.56
C LYS A 211 20.12 16.41 -1.93
N MET A 212 20.20 15.34 -2.72
CA MET A 212 20.38 14.01 -2.16
C MET A 212 21.59 14.10 -1.23
N TYR A 213 21.37 14.14 0.08
CA TYR A 213 22.45 13.94 1.02
C TYR A 213 22.89 12.49 0.83
N LYS A 214 24.01 12.31 0.11
CA LYS A 214 24.67 11.01 0.01
C LYS A 214 25.13 10.63 1.42
N GLY A 215 24.40 9.71 2.05
CA GLY A 215 24.68 9.18 3.39
C GLY A 215 23.73 9.68 4.47
N CYS A 216 23.63 8.92 5.56
CA CYS A 216 22.76 9.16 6.73
C CYS A 216 23.24 10.32 7.60
N ARG A 217 23.56 11.49 7.02
CA ARG A 217 23.97 12.66 7.79
C ARG A 217 22.75 13.44 8.28
N MET A 218 22.61 13.51 9.60
CA MET A 218 21.77 14.51 10.26
C MET A 218 22.32 15.91 9.95
N GLN A 219 21.49 16.82 9.45
CA GLN A 219 21.83 18.24 9.38
C GLN A 219 21.53 18.89 10.72
N TRP A 220 22.42 18.72 11.70
CA TRP A 220 22.44 19.59 12.89
C TRP A 220 23.09 20.91 12.51
N GLN A 221 22.44 21.72 11.69
CA GLN A 221 22.88 23.09 11.45
C GLN A 221 21.67 24.01 11.63
N ASN A 222 21.72 24.77 12.73
CA ASN A 222 21.00 26.03 12.98
C ASN A 222 19.73 25.99 13.85
N HIS A 223 19.69 25.19 14.92
CA HIS A 223 18.75 25.43 16.02
C HIS A 223 19.46 25.39 17.38
N PHE A 224 20.18 26.47 17.68
CA PHE A 224 20.43 26.98 19.03
C PHE A 224 19.90 28.42 19.09
#